data_AF-A0A3A5VLE4-F1
#
_entry.id   AF-A0A3A5VLE4-F1
#
_cell.length_a   1.000
_cell.length_b   1.000
_cell.length_c   1.000
_cell.angle_alpha   90.00
_cell.angle_beta   90.00
_cell.angle_gamma   90.00
#
_symmetry.space_group_name_H-M   'P 1'
#
loop_
_entity.id
_entity.type
_entity.pdbx_description
1 polymer ?
#
loop_
_entity_poly.entity_id
_entity_poly.type
_entity_poly.pdbx_seq_one_letter_code
_entity_poly.pdbx_strand_id
1 'polypeptide(L)'
;ASASDLAGRFHADGTEFSEKLPDRTPISIPSHCPSCNAELQVEGAFLRCIDIMCDARTSRTILYWCRSLEMDGIGEKLVEQLIDNGLINSIPDLFRLQQSQLEQMDRMGEKSAVNVLNELSKVRTLSLGKFLHALGLPGIGPELATSVAQHCEDFPTLLQWVDDAFATVEDENFGPLCDDAGKPFSQNRAIRSLCSVDGIGSKVALQVRDGLAKRRAILLDLNGLLNIKPEPKAASGGFFEGMTFCLTGTLKRPRKEVQQSIKAAGGKVVGSVSSNLSVLIAGEKAGSKLSKAESLGITIWTEEQFDVQINQSNSDSLPPADDVEQRIDKKRKQPSLFDFNET
;
A
#
# COMPACT_ATOMS: atom_id res chain seq x y z
N ALA A 1 -0.52 -39.74 -9.05
CA ALA A 1 -1.57 -40.53 -9.71
C ALA A 1 -1.04 -41.91 -10.08
N SER A 2 -1.87 -42.92 -9.87
CA SER A 2 -1.70 -44.34 -10.10
C SER A 2 -2.92 -44.86 -10.87
N ALA A 3 -2.82 -46.02 -11.52
CA ALA A 3 -3.94 -46.59 -12.28
C ALA A 3 -5.19 -46.88 -11.42
N SER A 4 -5.00 -47.14 -10.12
CA SER A 4 -6.10 -47.30 -9.16
C SER A 4 -6.87 -45.99 -8.90
N ASP A 5 -6.27 -44.82 -9.14
CA ASP A 5 -6.94 -43.52 -8.95
C ASP A 5 -7.99 -43.26 -10.05
N LEU A 6 -7.94 -44.01 -11.16
CA LEU A 6 -8.87 -43.93 -12.28
C LEU A 6 -10.04 -44.92 -12.18
N ALA A 7 -9.93 -45.94 -11.31
CA ALA A 7 -10.95 -46.97 -11.18
C ALA A 7 -12.29 -46.39 -10.70
N GLY A 8 -13.37 -46.71 -11.40
CA GLY A 8 -14.73 -46.25 -11.04
C GLY A 8 -14.99 -44.77 -11.28
N ARG A 9 -14.14 -44.07 -12.03
CA ARG A 9 -14.43 -42.72 -12.52
C ARG A 9 -15.28 -42.81 -13.79
N PHE A 10 -16.31 -41.97 -13.85
CA PHE A 10 -17.19 -41.87 -15.00
C PHE A 10 -17.24 -40.43 -15.49
N HIS A 11 -17.41 -40.24 -16.79
CA HIS A 11 -17.73 -38.95 -17.38
C HIS A 11 -19.16 -38.53 -17.00
N ALA A 12 -19.49 -37.25 -17.22
CA ALA A 12 -20.82 -36.72 -16.92
C ALA A 12 -21.94 -37.39 -17.76
N ASP A 13 -21.59 -38.05 -18.86
CA ASP A 13 -22.49 -38.83 -19.71
C ASP A 13 -22.68 -40.29 -19.25
N GLY A 14 -22.01 -40.71 -18.17
CA GLY A 14 -22.09 -42.06 -17.60
C GLY A 14 -21.11 -43.08 -18.22
N THR A 15 -20.27 -42.67 -19.16
CA THR A 15 -19.22 -43.54 -19.72
C THR A 15 -18.03 -43.68 -18.75
N GLU A 16 -17.39 -44.86 -18.72
CA GLU A 16 -16.23 -45.09 -17.85
C GLU A 16 -14.99 -44.32 -18.35
N PHE A 17 -14.33 -43.62 -17.43
CA PHE A 17 -13.11 -42.87 -17.72
C PHE A 17 -11.96 -43.85 -17.98
N SER A 18 -11.58 -44.03 -19.24
CA SER A 18 -10.60 -45.03 -19.69
C SER A 18 -9.29 -44.43 -20.24
N GLU A 19 -9.08 -43.12 -20.07
CA GLU A 19 -7.86 -42.47 -20.55
C GLU A 19 -6.63 -42.91 -19.75
N LYS A 20 -5.49 -43.07 -20.45
CA LYS A 20 -4.21 -43.39 -19.82
C LYS A 20 -3.66 -42.14 -19.13
N LEU A 21 -3.14 -42.31 -17.90
CA LEU A 21 -2.36 -41.27 -17.26
C LEU A 21 -1.17 -40.90 -18.16
N PRO A 22 -0.88 -39.60 -18.36
CA PRO A 22 0.28 -39.19 -19.11
C PRO A 22 1.57 -39.64 -18.41
N ASP A 23 2.61 -39.87 -19.20
CA ASP A 23 3.92 -40.24 -18.67
C ASP A 23 4.46 -39.13 -17.76
N ARG A 24 5.05 -39.54 -16.63
CA ARG A 24 5.67 -38.59 -15.71
C ARG A 24 6.91 -38.00 -16.36
N THR A 25 6.84 -36.71 -16.66
CA THR A 25 7.96 -35.95 -17.20
C THR A 25 8.42 -34.89 -16.21
N PRO A 26 9.72 -34.54 -16.19
CA PRO A 26 10.20 -33.43 -15.39
C PRO A 26 9.64 -32.10 -15.94
N ILE A 27 9.30 -31.17 -15.04
CA ILE A 27 8.82 -29.84 -15.42
C ILE A 27 10.00 -29.04 -15.98
N SER A 28 9.90 -28.60 -17.23
CA SER A 28 10.89 -27.71 -17.83
C SER A 28 10.71 -26.29 -17.30
N ILE A 29 11.69 -25.80 -16.56
CA ILE A 29 11.71 -24.42 -16.06
C ILE A 29 12.09 -23.51 -17.24
N PRO A 30 11.26 -22.51 -17.59
CA PRO A 30 11.57 -21.62 -18.70
C PRO A 30 12.79 -20.74 -18.37
N SER A 31 13.67 -20.52 -19.35
CA SER A 31 14.75 -19.54 -19.27
C SER A 31 14.32 -18.13 -19.73
N HIS A 32 13.27 -18.07 -20.55
CA HIS A 32 12.73 -16.83 -21.12
C HIS A 32 11.26 -16.66 -20.72
N CYS A 33 10.82 -15.42 -20.58
CA CYS A 33 9.45 -15.08 -20.22
C CYS A 33 8.49 -15.54 -21.32
N PRO A 34 7.44 -16.33 -21.02
CA PRO A 34 6.47 -16.76 -22.03
C PRO A 34 5.60 -15.61 -22.58
N SER A 35 5.63 -14.43 -21.96
CA SER A 35 4.90 -13.24 -22.41
C SER A 35 5.73 -12.32 -23.30
N CYS A 36 6.93 -11.90 -22.87
CA CYS A 36 7.76 -10.96 -23.63
C CYS A 36 9.09 -11.52 -24.13
N ASN A 37 9.37 -12.80 -23.89
CA ASN A 37 10.62 -13.49 -24.24
C ASN A 37 11.90 -12.92 -23.59
N ALA A 38 11.80 -12.01 -22.61
CA ALA A 38 12.96 -11.53 -21.85
C ALA A 38 13.56 -12.62 -20.95
N GLU A 39 14.87 -12.54 -20.68
CA GLU A 39 15.57 -13.46 -19.77
C GLU A 39 14.97 -13.41 -18.36
N LEU A 40 14.71 -14.57 -17.78
CA LEU A 40 14.14 -14.70 -16.44
C LEU A 40 15.25 -14.73 -15.38
N GLN A 41 15.01 -14.06 -14.25
CA GLN A 41 15.93 -14.02 -13.12
C GLN A 41 15.35 -14.75 -11.91
N VAL A 42 16.21 -15.47 -11.19
CA VAL A 42 15.86 -16.14 -9.94
C VAL A 42 16.12 -15.19 -8.77
N GLU A 43 15.06 -14.79 -8.08
CA GLU A 43 15.11 -14.02 -6.84
C GLU A 43 14.63 -14.90 -5.67
N GLY A 44 15.58 -15.50 -4.97
CA GLY A 44 15.29 -16.43 -3.86
C GLY A 44 14.54 -17.66 -4.37
N ALA A 45 13.28 -17.80 -3.95
CA ALA A 45 12.41 -18.90 -4.37
C ALA A 45 11.56 -18.59 -5.63
N PHE A 46 11.68 -17.39 -6.20
CA PHE A 46 10.83 -16.92 -7.30
C PHE A 46 11.61 -16.79 -8.61
N LEU A 47 10.99 -17.19 -9.71
CA LEU A 47 11.45 -16.91 -11.07
C LEU A 47 10.66 -15.71 -11.61
N ARG A 48 11.33 -14.64 -12.04
CA ARG A 48 10.69 -13.35 -12.37
C ARG A 48 11.17 -12.79 -13.70
N CYS A 49 10.24 -12.17 -14.42
CA CYS A 49 10.55 -11.28 -15.52
C CYS A 49 10.88 -9.89 -14.96
N ILE A 50 12.05 -9.34 -15.32
CA ILE A 50 12.51 -8.02 -14.87
C ILE A 50 12.24 -6.90 -15.89
N ASP A 51 11.85 -7.26 -17.11
CA ASP A 51 11.56 -6.31 -18.18
C ASP A 51 10.31 -5.48 -17.87
N ILE A 52 10.46 -4.16 -17.80
CA ILE A 52 9.36 -3.24 -17.46
C ILE A 52 8.38 -3.06 -18.61
N MET A 53 8.80 -3.38 -19.84
CA MET A 53 7.98 -3.28 -21.05
C MET A 53 7.19 -4.57 -21.34
N CYS A 54 7.23 -5.55 -20.43
CA CYS A 54 6.45 -6.77 -20.54
C CYS A 54 4.96 -6.50 -20.34
N ASP A 55 4.12 -6.75 -21.35
CA ASP A 55 2.67 -6.52 -21.29
C ASP A 55 1.99 -7.20 -20.11
N ALA A 56 2.39 -8.43 -19.76
CA ALA A 56 1.87 -9.11 -18.58
C ALA A 56 2.19 -8.38 -17.27
N ARG A 57 3.35 -7.71 -17.19
CA ARG A 57 3.71 -6.87 -16.04
C ARG A 57 2.98 -5.54 -16.09
N THR A 58 2.91 -4.90 -17.25
CA THR A 58 2.18 -3.65 -17.46
C THR A 58 0.71 -3.79 -17.07
N SER A 59 0.03 -4.83 -17.55
CA SER A 59 -1.35 -5.16 -17.20
C SER A 59 -1.52 -5.29 -15.68
N ARG A 60 -0.64 -6.03 -15.01
CA ARG A 60 -0.69 -6.18 -13.54
C ARG A 60 -0.36 -4.89 -12.80
N THR A 61 0.56 -4.08 -13.28
CA THR A 61 0.90 -2.77 -12.71
C THR A 61 -0.27 -1.81 -12.81
N ILE A 62 -0.93 -1.73 -13.97
CA ILE A 62 -2.12 -0.91 -14.19
C ILE A 62 -3.27 -1.39 -13.32
N LEU A 63 -3.52 -2.70 -13.26
CA LEU A 63 -4.56 -3.26 -12.41
C LEU A 63 -4.29 -3.00 -10.93
N TYR A 64 -3.03 -3.09 -10.49
CA TYR A 64 -2.65 -2.75 -9.12
C TYR A 64 -2.87 -1.27 -8.81
N TRP A 65 -2.49 -0.38 -9.72
CA TRP A 65 -2.77 1.05 -9.61
C TRP A 65 -4.26 1.31 -9.43
N CYS A 66 -5.10 0.69 -10.27
CA CYS A 66 -6.56 0.85 -10.21
C CYS A 66 -7.15 0.36 -8.90
N ARG A 67 -6.73 -0.82 -8.44
CA ARG A 67 -7.20 -1.40 -7.17
C ARG A 67 -6.74 -0.61 -5.95
N SER A 68 -5.49 -0.13 -5.96
CA SER A 68 -4.93 0.64 -4.84
C SER A 68 -5.62 1.99 -4.64
N LEU A 69 -6.20 2.52 -5.71
CA LEU A 69 -6.99 3.76 -5.70
C LEU A 69 -8.50 3.51 -5.66
N GLU A 70 -8.93 2.25 -5.44
CA GLU A 70 -10.33 1.86 -5.30
C GLU A 70 -11.20 2.26 -6.51
N MET A 71 -10.63 2.17 -7.72
CA MET A 71 -11.37 2.47 -8.96
C MET A 71 -12.24 1.29 -9.39
N ASP A 72 -13.54 1.54 -9.54
CA ASP A 72 -14.52 0.56 -9.97
C ASP A 72 -14.66 0.46 -11.50
N GLY A 73 -14.93 -0.74 -12.00
CA GLY A 73 -15.18 -0.96 -13.44
C GLY A 73 -13.92 -1.08 -14.32
N ILE A 74 -12.72 -0.88 -13.77
CA ILE A 74 -11.45 -1.14 -14.47
C ILE A 74 -10.90 -2.51 -14.07
N GLY A 75 -11.39 -3.55 -14.75
CA GLY A 75 -11.03 -4.95 -14.51
C GLY A 75 -9.90 -5.48 -15.40
N GLU A 76 -9.41 -6.68 -15.07
CA GLU A 76 -8.32 -7.36 -15.80
C GLU A 76 -8.60 -7.47 -17.30
N LYS A 77 -9.81 -7.87 -17.69
CA LYS A 77 -10.20 -8.01 -19.10
C LYS A 77 -10.19 -6.68 -19.87
N LEU A 78 -10.60 -5.58 -19.22
CA LEU A 78 -10.59 -4.26 -19.84
C LEU A 78 -9.15 -3.80 -20.05
N VAL A 79 -8.28 -3.96 -19.05
CA VAL A 79 -6.86 -3.59 -19.15
C VAL A 79 -6.15 -4.40 -20.23
N GLU A 80 -6.38 -5.71 -20.30
CA GLU A 80 -5.87 -6.56 -21.38
C GLU A 80 -6.31 -6.04 -22.75
N GLN A 81 -7.61 -5.79 -22.94
CA GLN A 81 -8.11 -5.25 -24.20
C GLN A 81 -7.52 -3.88 -24.55
N LEU A 82 -7.32 -2.99 -23.58
CA LEU A 82 -6.71 -1.68 -23.82
C LEU A 82 -5.25 -1.80 -24.30
N ILE A 83 -4.49 -2.76 -23.73
CA ILE A 83 -3.11 -3.04 -24.15
C ILE A 83 -3.10 -3.71 -25.52
N ASP A 84 -3.95 -4.72 -25.75
CA ASP A 84 -4.02 -5.45 -27.02
C ASP A 84 -4.40 -4.54 -28.20
N ASN A 85 -5.23 -3.52 -27.96
CA ASN A 85 -5.59 -2.51 -28.95
C ASN A 85 -4.57 -1.35 -29.04
N GLY A 86 -3.47 -1.40 -28.28
CA GLY A 86 -2.42 -0.38 -28.26
C GLY A 86 -2.88 0.98 -27.72
N LEU A 87 -3.99 1.02 -26.99
CA LEU A 87 -4.54 2.26 -26.41
C LEU A 87 -3.77 2.71 -25.17
N ILE A 88 -3.19 1.76 -24.42
CA ILE A 88 -2.37 2.04 -23.26
C ILE A 88 -1.13 1.15 -23.26
N ASN A 89 0.01 1.72 -22.85
CA ASN A 89 1.26 0.97 -22.61
C ASN A 89 1.80 1.23 -21.19
N SER A 90 1.20 2.17 -20.47
CA SER A 90 1.64 2.61 -19.15
C SER A 90 0.48 3.21 -18.35
N ILE A 91 0.70 3.46 -17.05
CA ILE A 91 -0.30 4.11 -16.17
C ILE A 91 -0.72 5.50 -16.70
N PRO A 92 0.18 6.41 -17.12
CA PRO A 92 -0.20 7.71 -17.67
C PRO A 92 -1.25 7.67 -18.78
N ASP A 93 -1.20 6.66 -19.65
CA ASP A 93 -2.05 6.57 -20.83
C ASP A 93 -3.53 6.43 -20.47
N LEU A 94 -3.83 5.85 -19.29
CA LEU A 94 -5.20 5.79 -18.76
C LEU A 94 -5.84 7.19 -18.69
N PHE A 95 -5.07 8.20 -18.30
CA PHE A 95 -5.56 9.56 -18.11
C PHE A 95 -5.69 10.35 -19.42
N ARG A 96 -5.32 9.75 -20.55
CA ARG A 96 -5.44 10.29 -21.91
C ARG A 96 -6.56 9.64 -22.71
N LEU A 97 -7.15 8.56 -22.21
CA LEU A 97 -8.21 7.83 -22.89
C LEU A 97 -9.41 8.74 -23.19
N GLN A 98 -9.97 8.57 -24.38
CA GLN A 98 -11.18 9.25 -24.82
C GLN A 98 -12.37 8.30 -24.78
N GLN A 99 -13.56 8.84 -24.54
CA GLN A 99 -14.81 8.08 -24.50
C GLN A 99 -15.03 7.28 -25.79
N SER A 100 -14.77 7.89 -26.95
CA SER A 100 -14.91 7.26 -28.26
C SER A 100 -14.04 6.01 -28.43
N GLN A 101 -12.85 5.98 -27.83
CA GLN A 101 -11.95 4.83 -27.88
C GLN A 101 -12.48 3.67 -27.03
N LEU A 102 -13.07 3.99 -25.88
CA LEU A 102 -13.65 2.99 -24.98
C LEU A 102 -14.91 2.36 -25.56
N GLU A 103 -15.77 3.15 -26.22
CA GLU A 103 -17.01 2.67 -26.85
C GLU A 103 -16.79 1.73 -28.03
N GLN A 104 -15.61 1.78 -28.65
CA GLN A 104 -15.22 0.86 -29.73
C GLN A 104 -14.79 -0.51 -29.21
N MET A 105 -14.66 -0.69 -27.90
CA MET A 105 -14.19 -1.94 -27.32
C MET A 105 -15.30 -2.98 -27.17
N ASP A 106 -14.91 -4.25 -27.29
CA ASP A 106 -15.82 -5.38 -27.08
C ASP A 106 -16.43 -5.36 -25.69
N ARG A 107 -17.78 -5.35 -25.65
CA ARG A 107 -18.60 -5.30 -24.42
C ARG A 107 -18.49 -3.99 -23.63
N MET A 108 -18.04 -2.90 -24.25
CA MET A 108 -18.15 -1.55 -23.70
C MET A 108 -19.32 -0.78 -24.32
N GLY A 109 -20.31 -0.48 -23.49
CA GLY A 109 -21.36 0.50 -23.83
C GLY A 109 -21.01 1.90 -23.33
N GLU A 110 -21.67 2.92 -23.87
CA GLU A 110 -21.53 4.33 -23.50
C GLU A 110 -21.50 4.56 -21.98
N LYS A 111 -22.44 3.97 -21.23
CA LYS A 111 -22.50 4.11 -19.76
C LYS A 111 -21.25 3.55 -19.06
N SER A 112 -20.71 2.44 -19.55
CA SER A 112 -19.51 1.82 -18.98
C SER A 112 -18.27 2.66 -19.29
N ALA A 113 -18.15 3.18 -20.51
CA ALA A 113 -17.08 4.09 -20.90
C ALA A 113 -17.09 5.36 -20.04
N VAL A 114 -18.26 5.98 -19.86
CA VAL A 114 -18.43 7.15 -18.98
C VAL A 114 -18.06 6.81 -17.53
N ASN A 115 -18.45 5.63 -17.03
CA ASN A 115 -18.09 5.21 -15.67
C ASN A 115 -16.56 5.13 -15.49
N VAL A 116 -15.84 4.52 -16.44
CA VAL A 116 -14.37 4.42 -16.41
C VAL A 116 -13.73 5.81 -16.38
N LEU A 117 -14.16 6.72 -17.24
CA LEU A 117 -13.63 8.10 -17.26
C LEU A 117 -13.95 8.87 -15.97
N ASN A 118 -15.13 8.64 -15.39
CA ASN A 118 -15.49 9.22 -14.10
C ASN A 118 -14.57 8.73 -12.99
N GLU A 119 -14.29 7.42 -12.89
CA GLU A 119 -13.34 6.90 -11.90
C GLU A 119 -11.93 7.48 -12.08
N LEU A 120 -11.45 7.55 -13.32
CA LEU A 120 -10.15 8.17 -13.64
C LEU A 120 -10.12 9.66 -13.24
N SER A 121 -11.24 10.37 -13.40
CA SER A 121 -11.34 11.78 -13.01
C SER A 121 -11.27 11.98 -11.49
N LYS A 122 -11.87 11.08 -10.69
CA LYS A 122 -11.88 11.17 -9.22
C LYS A 122 -10.47 11.09 -8.63
N VAL A 123 -9.60 10.31 -9.26
CA VAL A 123 -8.23 10.09 -8.78
C VAL A 123 -7.21 11.07 -9.38
N ARG A 124 -7.65 12.09 -10.13
CA ARG A 124 -6.75 13.14 -10.65
C ARG A 124 -6.07 13.97 -9.55
N THR A 125 -6.59 13.95 -8.33
CA THR A 125 -5.97 14.59 -7.17
C THR A 125 -5.78 13.57 -6.06
N LEU A 126 -4.53 13.36 -5.62
CA LEU A 126 -4.19 12.39 -4.59
C LEU A 126 -2.99 12.87 -3.76
N SER A 127 -2.84 12.35 -2.53
CA SER A 127 -1.67 12.66 -1.71
C SER A 127 -0.44 11.87 -2.17
N LEU A 128 0.76 12.39 -1.88
CA LEU A 128 2.01 11.73 -2.26
C LEU A 128 2.13 10.31 -1.69
N GLY A 129 1.64 10.05 -0.48
CA GLY A 129 1.64 8.71 0.12
C GLY A 129 0.77 7.71 -0.66
N LYS A 130 -0.45 8.13 -1.05
CA LYS A 130 -1.33 7.32 -1.91
C LYS A 130 -0.73 7.09 -3.29
N PHE A 131 -0.08 8.11 -3.86
CA PHE A 131 0.58 8.03 -5.15
C PHE A 131 1.71 7.00 -5.14
N LEU A 132 2.60 7.07 -4.14
CA LEU A 132 3.71 6.13 -3.99
C LEU A 132 3.23 4.69 -3.75
N HIS A 133 2.15 4.53 -2.97
CA HIS A 133 1.54 3.22 -2.77
C HIS A 133 1.02 2.65 -4.08
N ALA A 134 0.21 3.41 -4.83
CA ALA A 134 -0.41 2.96 -6.07
C ALA A 134 0.61 2.62 -7.17
N LEU A 135 1.79 3.23 -7.15
CA LEU A 135 2.89 2.95 -8.09
C LEU A 135 3.40 1.50 -8.01
N GLY A 136 3.15 0.79 -6.89
CA GLY A 136 3.53 -0.61 -6.73
C GLY A 136 5.05 -0.81 -6.68
N LEU A 137 5.74 -0.03 -5.84
CA LEU A 137 7.17 -0.21 -5.60
C LEU A 137 7.44 -1.57 -4.91
N PRO A 138 8.42 -2.36 -5.39
CA PRO A 138 8.69 -3.69 -4.82
C PRO A 138 9.01 -3.64 -3.32
N GLY A 139 8.27 -4.40 -2.52
CA GLY A 139 8.49 -4.48 -1.07
C GLY A 139 7.96 -3.28 -0.27
N ILE A 140 7.32 -2.31 -0.93
CA ILE A 140 6.83 -1.08 -0.28
C ILE A 140 5.31 -1.16 -0.15
N GLY A 141 4.85 -1.40 1.08
CA GLY A 141 3.43 -1.36 1.43
C GLY A 141 2.91 0.07 1.65
N PRO A 142 1.60 0.23 1.93
CA PRO A 142 0.96 1.54 2.11
C PRO A 142 1.56 2.34 3.28
N GLU A 143 1.95 1.67 4.37
CA GLU A 143 2.55 2.32 5.52
C GLU A 143 3.95 2.88 5.17
N LEU A 144 4.81 2.07 4.54
CA LEU A 144 6.13 2.51 4.10
C LEU A 144 6.03 3.62 3.05
N ALA A 145 5.09 3.52 2.10
CA ALA A 145 4.86 4.56 1.10
C ALA A 145 4.45 5.89 1.75
N THR A 146 3.59 5.85 2.77
CA THR A 146 3.21 7.04 3.53
C THR A 146 4.41 7.62 4.28
N SER A 147 5.22 6.79 4.94
CA SER A 147 6.42 7.25 5.65
C SER A 147 7.47 7.87 4.72
N VAL A 148 7.67 7.30 3.52
CA VAL A 148 8.53 7.88 2.49
C VAL A 148 7.97 9.22 2.01
N ALA A 149 6.66 9.30 1.74
CA ALA A 149 6.02 10.54 1.33
C ALA A 149 6.14 11.64 2.39
N GLN A 150 5.96 11.32 3.67
CA GLN A 150 6.12 12.29 4.77
C GLN A 150 7.57 12.76 4.93
N HIS A 151 8.54 11.89 4.64
CA HIS A 151 9.95 12.26 4.66
C HIS A 151 10.31 13.23 3.53
N CYS A 152 9.79 12.97 2.33
CA CYS A 152 10.04 13.80 1.16
C CYS A 152 9.12 15.03 1.09
N GLU A 153 7.99 15.06 1.79
CA GLU A 153 6.96 16.11 1.82
C GLU A 153 6.22 16.32 0.49
N ASP A 154 6.93 16.59 -0.60
CA ASP A 154 6.35 16.86 -1.91
C ASP A 154 7.06 16.13 -3.06
N PHE A 155 6.45 16.21 -4.26
CA PHE A 155 6.94 15.50 -5.45
C PHE A 155 8.29 16.02 -5.95
N PRO A 156 8.56 17.34 -6.04
CA PRO A 156 9.89 17.85 -6.40
C PRO A 156 11.00 17.35 -5.46
N THR A 157 10.75 17.39 -4.14
CA THR A 157 11.72 16.94 -3.13
C THR A 157 11.94 15.43 -3.20
N LEU A 158 10.90 14.65 -3.52
CA LEU A 158 11.04 13.22 -3.80
C LEU A 158 11.99 12.97 -4.98
N LEU A 159 11.86 13.70 -6.09
CA LEU A 159 12.76 13.54 -7.24
C LEU A 159 14.19 13.95 -6.92
N GLN A 160 14.36 15.05 -6.18
CA GLN A 160 15.68 15.49 -5.71
C GLN A 160 16.31 14.43 -4.80
N TRP A 161 15.53 13.84 -3.88
CA TRP A 161 16.00 12.75 -3.02
C TRP A 161 16.48 11.55 -3.83
N VAL A 162 15.78 11.18 -4.91
CA VAL A 162 16.21 10.07 -5.79
C VAL A 162 17.56 10.38 -6.43
N ASP A 163 17.76 11.61 -6.92
CA ASP A 163 19.02 12.03 -7.53
C ASP A 163 20.17 12.03 -6.50
N ASP A 164 19.94 12.60 -5.32
CA ASP A 164 20.92 12.63 -4.22
C ASP A 164 21.24 11.23 -3.68
N ALA A 165 20.30 10.29 -3.76
CA ALA A 165 20.47 8.91 -3.32
C ALA A 165 21.40 8.07 -4.22
N PHE A 166 21.83 8.59 -5.37
CA PHE A 166 22.92 8.03 -6.19
C PHE A 166 24.28 8.67 -5.93
N ALA A 167 24.38 9.68 -5.07
CA ALA A 167 25.65 10.33 -4.76
C ALA A 167 26.70 9.32 -4.27
N THR A 168 27.90 9.46 -4.83
CA THR A 168 29.11 8.67 -4.56
C THR A 168 30.04 9.42 -3.61
N VAL A 169 31.09 8.78 -3.11
CA VAL A 169 32.01 9.34 -2.10
C VAL A 169 32.68 10.66 -2.55
N GLU A 170 32.78 10.86 -3.87
CA GLU A 170 33.39 12.05 -4.49
C GLU A 170 32.42 13.23 -4.56
N ASP A 171 31.11 12.98 -4.41
CA ASP A 171 30.06 13.99 -4.52
C ASP A 171 29.82 14.70 -3.18
N GLU A 172 29.61 16.03 -3.22
CA GLU A 172 29.24 16.82 -2.03
C GLU A 172 27.96 16.29 -1.36
N ASN A 173 27.04 15.75 -2.17
CA ASN A 173 25.77 15.20 -1.72
C ASN A 173 25.93 13.87 -0.94
N PHE A 174 27.10 13.24 -0.96
CA PHE A 174 27.38 12.10 -0.09
C PHE A 174 27.32 12.48 1.39
N GLY A 175 27.70 13.71 1.71
CA GLY A 175 27.80 14.22 3.07
C GLY A 175 29.06 13.73 3.80
N PRO A 176 29.10 13.83 5.14
CA PRO A 176 30.29 13.47 5.91
C PRO A 176 30.62 11.98 5.73
N LEU A 177 31.92 11.70 5.53
CA LEU A 177 32.45 10.36 5.30
C LEU A 177 32.44 9.49 6.55
N CYS A 178 32.61 10.09 7.72
CA CYS A 178 32.66 9.40 9.01
C CYS A 178 31.58 9.94 9.96
N ASP A 179 31.12 9.08 10.87
CA ASP A 179 30.26 9.46 11.99
C ASP A 179 31.06 10.20 13.08
N ASP A 180 30.37 10.65 14.13
CA ASP A 180 30.97 11.37 15.26
C ASP A 180 32.00 10.52 16.03
N ALA A 181 31.98 9.19 15.83
CA ALA A 181 32.93 8.23 16.40
C ALA A 181 34.09 7.87 15.45
N GLY A 182 34.16 8.49 14.27
CA GLY A 182 35.22 8.27 13.27
C GLY A 182 35.02 7.03 12.39
N LYS A 183 33.86 6.37 12.44
CA LYS A 183 33.56 5.20 11.61
C LYS A 183 33.03 5.63 10.23
N PRO A 184 33.51 5.03 9.13
CA PRO A 184 33.07 5.41 7.79
C PRO A 184 31.61 5.00 7.53
N PHE A 185 30.85 5.89 6.90
CA PHE A 185 29.50 5.62 6.44
C PHE A 185 29.50 4.76 5.18
N SER A 186 28.64 3.75 5.14
CA SER A 186 28.47 2.85 3.98
C SER A 186 27.50 3.38 2.92
N GLN A 187 26.73 4.42 3.24
CA GLN A 187 25.67 4.97 2.40
C GLN A 187 25.73 6.50 2.41
N ASN A 188 25.30 7.12 1.32
CA ASN A 188 25.23 8.58 1.21
C ASN A 188 24.19 9.21 2.16
N ARG A 189 24.23 10.54 2.27
CA ARG A 189 23.36 11.32 3.16
C ARG A 189 21.87 11.07 2.89
N ALA A 190 21.44 11.02 1.64
CA ALA A 190 20.03 10.84 1.28
C ALA A 190 19.48 9.48 1.74
N ILE A 191 20.23 8.39 1.51
CA ILE A 191 19.87 7.05 2.00
C ILE A 191 19.86 7.02 3.53
N ARG A 192 20.87 7.62 4.19
CA ARG A 192 20.93 7.70 5.66
C ARG A 192 19.74 8.49 6.23
N SER A 193 19.36 9.56 5.57
CA SER A 193 18.23 10.39 5.97
C SER A 193 16.92 9.61 5.93
N LEU A 194 16.68 8.83 4.86
CA LEU A 194 15.50 7.97 4.81
C LEU A 194 15.56 6.81 5.82
N CYS A 195 16.75 6.28 6.12
CA CYS A 195 16.92 5.26 7.18
C CYS A 195 16.61 5.78 8.60
N SER A 196 16.57 7.09 8.82
CA SER A 196 16.15 7.66 10.11
C SER A 196 14.65 7.51 10.36
N VAL A 197 13.89 7.23 9.29
CA VAL A 197 12.46 6.95 9.37
C VAL A 197 12.25 5.54 9.92
N ASP A 198 11.39 5.45 10.93
CA ASP A 198 11.10 4.19 11.60
C ASP A 198 10.53 3.14 10.63
N GLY A 199 11.03 1.91 10.75
CA GLY A 199 10.69 0.81 9.85
C GLY A 199 11.41 0.80 8.50
N ILE A 200 12.23 1.82 8.18
CA ILE A 200 13.02 1.88 6.94
C ILE A 200 14.49 1.57 7.22
N GLY A 201 14.93 0.40 6.77
CA GLY A 201 16.36 0.05 6.73
C GLY A 201 17.00 0.37 5.38
N SER A 202 18.34 0.25 5.31
CA SER A 202 19.11 0.52 4.08
C SER A 202 18.61 -0.26 2.86
N LYS A 203 18.24 -1.54 3.03
CA LYS A 203 17.67 -2.35 1.94
C LYS A 203 16.37 -1.76 1.38
N VAL A 204 15.48 -1.30 2.25
CA VAL A 204 14.20 -0.69 1.85
C VAL A 204 14.46 0.66 1.17
N ALA A 205 15.35 1.49 1.74
CA ALA A 205 15.73 2.76 1.14
C ALA A 205 16.31 2.60 -0.28
N LEU A 206 17.18 1.61 -0.49
CA LEU A 206 17.72 1.27 -1.81
C LEU A 206 16.63 0.78 -2.78
N GLN A 207 15.68 -0.04 -2.30
CA GLN A 207 14.54 -0.48 -3.12
C GLN A 207 13.64 0.68 -3.56
N VAL A 208 13.40 1.66 -2.66
CA VAL A 208 12.67 2.89 -2.99
C VAL A 208 13.41 3.68 -4.05
N ARG A 209 14.71 3.94 -3.85
CA ARG A 209 15.56 4.65 -4.83
C ARG A 209 15.52 3.96 -6.21
N ASP A 210 15.86 2.68 -6.27
CA ASP A 210 15.95 1.93 -7.52
C ASP A 210 14.58 1.81 -8.21
N GLY A 211 13.52 1.64 -7.42
CA GLY A 211 12.15 1.54 -7.91
C GLY A 211 11.60 2.83 -8.50
N LEU A 212 11.97 3.98 -7.92
CA LEU A 212 11.61 5.30 -8.43
C LEU A 212 12.47 5.68 -9.64
N ALA A 213 13.79 5.44 -9.59
CA ALA A 213 14.71 5.74 -10.67
C ALA A 213 14.34 4.99 -11.97
N LYS A 214 14.04 3.69 -11.87
CA LYS A 214 13.58 2.88 -13.02
C LYS A 214 12.26 3.39 -13.63
N ARG A 215 11.46 4.15 -12.89
CA ARG A 215 10.16 4.67 -13.31
C ARG A 215 10.16 6.18 -13.54
N ARG A 216 11.33 6.84 -13.61
CA ARG A 216 11.45 8.31 -13.70
C ARG A 216 10.61 8.92 -14.82
N ALA A 217 10.60 8.32 -16.01
CA ALA A 217 9.80 8.80 -17.14
C ALA A 217 8.28 8.76 -16.82
N ILE A 218 7.79 7.65 -16.25
CA ILE A 218 6.38 7.49 -15.85
C ILE A 218 6.02 8.48 -14.74
N LEU A 219 6.90 8.69 -13.77
CA LEU A 219 6.69 9.63 -12.66
C LEU A 219 6.49 11.06 -13.16
N LEU A 220 7.40 11.53 -14.03
CA LEU A 220 7.33 12.87 -14.61
C LEU A 220 6.06 13.05 -15.45
N ASP A 221 5.68 12.01 -16.20
CA ASP A 221 4.47 12.04 -17.01
C ASP A 221 3.20 12.10 -16.16
N LEU A 222 3.10 11.27 -15.12
CA LEU A 222 1.99 11.31 -14.16
C LEU A 222 1.90 12.66 -13.44
N ASN A 223 3.02 13.27 -13.07
CA ASN A 223 3.04 14.60 -12.44
C ASN A 223 2.50 15.70 -13.37
N GLY A 224 2.60 15.53 -14.69
CA GLY A 224 1.96 16.43 -15.65
C GLY A 224 0.44 16.23 -15.80
N LEU A 225 -0.07 15.05 -15.43
CA LEU A 225 -1.48 14.66 -15.62
C LEU A 225 -2.31 14.72 -14.33
N LEU A 226 -1.65 14.60 -13.18
CA LEU A 226 -2.26 14.47 -11.84
C LEU A 226 -1.80 15.61 -10.94
N ASN A 227 -2.68 16.01 -10.02
CA ASN A 227 -2.38 16.93 -8.93
C ASN A 227 -1.94 16.12 -7.69
N ILE A 228 -0.64 15.93 -7.54
CA ILE A 228 -0.05 15.23 -6.40
C ILE A 228 0.11 16.21 -5.25
N LYS A 229 -0.74 16.08 -4.22
CA LYS A 229 -0.70 16.92 -3.03
C LYS A 229 0.48 16.53 -2.12
N PRO A 230 1.14 17.50 -1.49
CA PRO A 230 2.12 17.24 -0.45
C PRO A 230 1.56 16.34 0.66
N GLU A 231 2.41 15.49 1.21
CA GLU A 231 2.10 14.68 2.38
C GLU A 231 2.69 15.40 3.61
N PRO A 232 1.85 16.03 4.45
CA PRO A 232 2.35 16.70 5.65
C PRO A 232 2.99 15.65 6.57
N LYS A 233 4.09 16.04 7.21
CA LYS A 233 4.66 15.24 8.30
C LYS A 233 3.57 14.96 9.33
N ALA A 234 3.55 13.73 9.85
CA ALA A 234 2.68 13.41 10.98
C ALA A 234 2.89 14.47 12.06
N ALA A 235 1.81 15.03 12.60
CA ALA A 235 1.89 16.07 13.61
C ALA A 235 2.76 15.58 14.77
N SER A 236 3.93 16.20 14.93
CA SER A 236 4.78 16.09 16.11
C SER A 236 4.13 16.91 17.23
N GLY A 237 4.01 16.36 18.44
CA GLY A 237 3.39 17.01 19.59
C GLY A 237 2.17 16.30 20.18
N GLY A 238 1.95 15.02 19.87
CA GLY A 238 0.91 14.22 20.51
C GLY A 238 1.37 13.65 21.86
N PHE A 239 0.45 13.47 22.81
CA PHE A 239 0.75 12.87 24.12
C PHE A 239 1.40 11.47 24.02
N PHE A 240 1.15 10.75 22.93
CA PHE A 240 1.74 9.44 22.66
C PHE A 240 2.97 9.49 21.75
N GLU A 241 3.56 10.66 21.54
CA GLU A 241 4.76 10.81 20.73
C GLU A 241 5.92 9.98 21.27
N GLY A 242 6.57 9.22 20.39
CA GLY A 242 7.64 8.29 20.74
C GLY A 242 7.16 6.99 21.40
N MET A 243 5.88 6.87 21.76
CA MET A 243 5.34 5.64 22.33
C MET A 243 4.94 4.63 21.25
N THR A 244 5.20 3.35 21.53
CA THR A 244 4.81 2.22 20.67
C THR A 244 3.73 1.39 21.36
N PHE A 245 2.72 1.00 20.60
CA PHE A 245 1.51 0.34 21.04
C PHE A 245 1.34 -0.99 20.31
N CYS A 246 1.01 -2.06 21.02
CA CYS A 246 0.63 -3.33 20.42
C CYS A 246 -0.81 -3.65 20.85
N LEU A 247 -1.63 -4.09 19.89
CA LEU A 247 -3.02 -4.45 20.16
C LEU A 247 -3.12 -5.98 20.23
N THR A 248 -3.74 -6.49 21.29
CA THR A 248 -4.03 -7.93 21.45
C THR A 248 -5.44 -8.17 21.98
N GLY A 249 -5.97 -9.37 21.74
CA GLY A 249 -7.33 -9.74 22.15
C GLY A 249 -8.43 -9.24 21.21
N THR A 250 -9.68 -9.52 21.59
CA THR A 250 -10.88 -9.05 20.92
C THR A 250 -11.24 -7.70 21.54
N LEU A 251 -11.17 -6.64 20.74
CA LEU A 251 -11.49 -5.30 21.22
C LEU A 251 -12.98 -5.01 21.08
N LYS A 252 -13.55 -4.18 21.97
CA LYS A 252 -14.94 -3.70 21.88
C LYS A 252 -15.14 -2.81 20.65
N ARG A 253 -14.12 -2.04 20.27
CA ARG A 253 -14.11 -1.23 19.03
C ARG A 253 -13.42 -1.93 17.86
N PRO A 254 -13.77 -1.59 16.60
CA PRO A 254 -13.01 -2.03 15.43
C PRO A 254 -11.53 -1.68 15.58
N ARG A 255 -10.65 -2.69 15.42
CA ARG A 255 -9.19 -2.50 15.54
C ARG A 255 -8.66 -1.32 14.72
N LYS A 256 -9.24 -1.08 13.54
CA LYS A 256 -8.86 0.00 12.64
C LYS A 256 -9.07 1.39 13.26
N GLU A 257 -10.14 1.58 14.03
CA GLU A 257 -10.43 2.85 14.72
C GLU A 257 -9.42 3.11 15.83
N VAL A 258 -9.16 2.11 16.68
CA VAL A 258 -8.18 2.24 17.77
C VAL A 258 -6.79 2.54 17.22
N GLN A 259 -6.39 1.89 16.12
CA GLN A 259 -5.14 2.18 15.43
C GLN A 259 -5.07 3.62 14.90
N GLN A 260 -6.16 4.13 14.33
CA GLN A 260 -6.23 5.50 13.85
C GLN A 260 -6.11 6.51 14.99
N SER A 261 -6.79 6.27 16.12
CA SER A 261 -6.71 7.13 17.30
C SER A 261 -5.30 7.19 17.89
N ILE A 262 -4.62 6.04 17.99
CA ILE A 262 -3.21 6.00 18.42
C ILE A 262 -2.32 6.81 17.47
N LYS A 263 -2.46 6.60 16.15
CA LYS A 263 -1.70 7.32 15.12
C LYS A 263 -1.99 8.82 15.15
N ALA A 264 -3.24 9.22 15.38
CA ALA A 264 -3.65 10.62 15.47
C ALA A 264 -3.07 11.33 16.71
N ALA A 265 -2.93 10.61 17.82
CA ALA A 265 -2.29 11.10 19.04
C ALA A 265 -0.75 11.00 19.03
N GLY A 266 -0.13 10.73 17.87
CA GLY A 266 1.32 10.67 17.68
C GLY A 266 1.97 9.33 18.07
N GLY A 267 1.18 8.34 18.47
CA GLY A 267 1.64 7.01 18.85
C GLY A 267 1.83 6.06 17.66
N LYS A 268 2.73 5.09 17.83
CA LYS A 268 3.04 4.08 16.80
C LYS A 268 2.37 2.76 17.12
N VAL A 269 1.81 2.06 16.13
CA VAL A 269 1.23 0.71 16.34
C VAL A 269 2.14 -0.37 15.76
N VAL A 270 2.52 -1.34 16.57
CA VAL A 270 3.34 -2.50 16.18
C VAL A 270 2.57 -3.82 16.34
N GLY A 271 2.79 -4.76 15.44
CA GLY A 271 2.10 -6.06 15.43
C GLY A 271 2.67 -7.09 16.41
N SER A 272 3.87 -6.85 16.92
CA SER A 272 4.63 -7.77 17.78
C SER A 272 4.96 -7.15 19.13
N VAL A 273 5.03 -8.00 20.16
CA VAL A 273 5.50 -7.62 21.49
C VAL A 273 7.01 -7.80 21.52
N SER A 274 7.72 -6.67 21.70
CA SER A 274 9.18 -6.56 21.79
C SER A 274 9.56 -5.76 23.05
N SER A 275 10.83 -5.78 23.44
CA SER A 275 11.36 -4.98 24.57
C SER A 275 11.21 -3.47 24.38
N ASN A 276 11.09 -3.02 23.13
CA ASN A 276 10.96 -1.59 22.78
C ASN A 276 9.49 -1.15 22.76
N LEU A 277 8.57 -2.03 23.14
CA LEU A 277 7.15 -1.73 23.22
C LEU A 277 6.85 -0.90 24.46
N SER A 278 6.24 0.27 24.29
CA SER A 278 5.85 1.13 25.42
C SER A 278 4.60 0.60 26.13
N VAL A 279 3.57 0.26 25.35
CA VAL A 279 2.25 -0.13 25.88
C VAL A 279 1.63 -1.28 25.08
N LEU A 280 1.07 -2.27 25.77
CA LEU A 280 0.18 -3.28 25.19
C LEU A 280 -1.28 -2.95 25.53
N ILE A 281 -2.13 -2.74 24.53
CA ILE A 281 -3.57 -2.62 24.73
C ILE A 281 -4.19 -4.02 24.62
N ALA A 282 -4.76 -4.49 25.73
CA ALA A 282 -5.31 -5.83 25.87
C ALA A 282 -6.85 -5.79 25.94
N GLY A 283 -7.49 -6.42 24.95
CA GLY A 283 -8.93 -6.72 24.96
C GLY A 283 -9.24 -8.10 25.54
N GLU A 284 -10.50 -8.53 25.40
CA GLU A 284 -10.94 -9.84 25.88
C GLU A 284 -10.17 -10.98 25.19
N LYS A 285 -9.78 -12.02 25.95
CA LYS A 285 -8.98 -13.17 25.47
C LYS A 285 -7.59 -12.80 24.89
N ALA A 286 -6.86 -11.90 25.55
CA ALA A 286 -5.56 -11.39 25.11
C ALA A 286 -4.40 -12.41 24.98
N GLY A 287 -4.57 -13.65 25.47
CA GLY A 287 -3.75 -14.82 25.10
C GLY A 287 -2.23 -14.66 25.25
N SER A 288 -1.48 -15.35 24.39
CA SER A 288 -0.01 -15.51 24.46
C SER A 288 0.82 -14.22 24.30
N LYS A 289 0.23 -13.13 23.76
CA LYS A 289 0.91 -11.82 23.69
C LYS A 289 0.88 -11.08 25.02
N LEU A 290 -0.16 -11.29 25.84
CA LEU A 290 -0.26 -10.70 27.17
C LEU A 290 0.80 -11.30 28.09
N SER A 291 0.91 -12.63 28.12
CA SER A 291 1.94 -13.32 28.92
C SER A 291 3.36 -12.90 28.53
N LYS A 292 3.61 -12.67 27.23
CA LYS A 292 4.90 -12.17 26.75
C LYS A 292 5.17 -10.74 27.21
N ALA A 293 4.16 -9.87 27.25
CA ALA A 293 4.31 -8.51 27.73
C ALA A 293 4.56 -8.44 29.24
N GLU A 294 3.85 -9.25 30.03
CA GLU A 294 4.10 -9.41 31.47
C GLU A 294 5.54 -9.87 31.74
N SER A 295 6.03 -10.86 30.98
CA SER A 295 7.39 -11.37 31.13
C SER A 295 8.49 -10.34 30.81
N LEU A 296 8.16 -9.34 29.98
CA LEU A 296 9.07 -8.26 29.58
C LEU A 296 8.87 -6.99 30.41
N GLY A 297 7.94 -6.99 31.37
CA GLY A 297 7.64 -5.82 32.21
C GLY A 297 7.01 -4.64 31.46
N ILE A 298 6.33 -4.91 30.35
CA ILE A 298 5.72 -3.87 29.50
C ILE A 298 4.39 -3.41 30.11
N THR A 299 4.09 -2.11 30.02
CA THR A 299 2.83 -1.54 30.52
C THR A 299 1.63 -2.10 29.77
N ILE A 300 0.63 -2.60 30.48
CA ILE A 300 -0.60 -3.18 29.90
C ILE A 300 -1.77 -2.24 30.19
N TRP A 301 -2.47 -1.79 29.15
CA TRP A 301 -3.69 -0.99 29.25
C TRP A 301 -4.92 -1.77 28.80
N THR A 302 -6.03 -1.57 29.49
CA THR A 302 -7.36 -1.95 28.98
C THR A 302 -7.86 -0.91 27.97
N GLU A 303 -8.87 -1.25 27.16
CA GLU A 303 -9.52 -0.25 26.28
C GLU A 303 -10.06 0.96 27.04
N GLU A 304 -10.56 0.75 28.24
CA GLU A 304 -11.06 1.83 29.11
C GLU A 304 -9.94 2.74 29.59
N GLN A 305 -8.78 2.18 29.94
CA GLN A 305 -7.59 2.97 30.32
C GLN A 305 -7.02 3.73 29.13
N PHE A 306 -7.02 3.13 27.93
CA PHE A 306 -6.63 3.81 26.70
C PHE A 306 -7.53 5.02 26.41
N ASP A 307 -8.85 4.86 26.55
CA ASP A 307 -9.81 5.95 26.34
C ASP A 307 -9.64 7.10 27.37
N VAL A 308 -9.25 6.80 28.60
CA VAL A 308 -8.94 7.85 29.60
C VAL A 308 -7.69 8.64 29.18
N GLN A 309 -6.63 7.96 28.77
CA GLN A 309 -5.37 8.59 28.37
C GLN A 309 -5.53 9.44 27.11
N ILE A 310 -6.31 8.98 26.13
CA ILE A 310 -6.55 9.75 24.89
C ILE A 310 -7.51 10.93 25.08
N ASN A 311 -8.40 10.87 26.08
CA ASN A 311 -9.26 12.00 26.42
C ASN A 311 -8.51 13.05 27.25
N GLN A 312 -7.57 12.65 28.10
CA GLN A 312 -6.67 13.57 28.79
C GLN A 312 -5.76 14.32 27.82
N SER A 313 -5.32 13.68 26.73
CA SER A 313 -4.54 14.37 25.69
C SER A 313 -5.34 15.40 24.89
N ASN A 314 -6.67 15.25 24.82
CA ASN A 314 -7.57 16.23 24.18
C ASN A 314 -7.97 17.39 25.11
N SER A 315 -7.84 17.25 26.44
CA SER A 315 -8.17 18.34 27.37
C SER A 315 -7.07 19.39 27.55
N ASP A 316 -5.81 19.07 27.25
CA ASP A 316 -4.68 20.01 27.32
C ASP A 316 -4.44 20.82 26.03
N SER A 317 -5.28 20.63 25.00
CA SER A 317 -5.17 21.31 23.69
C SER A 317 -6.35 22.25 23.34
N LEU A 318 -7.25 22.53 24.30
CA LEU A 318 -8.34 23.49 24.09
C LEU A 318 -7.90 24.91 24.51
N PRO A 319 -8.05 25.95 23.66
CA PRO A 319 -8.08 27.32 24.13
C PRO A 319 -9.24 27.51 25.13
N PRO A 320 -9.15 28.48 26.06
CA PRO A 320 -10.16 28.65 27.11
C PRO A 320 -11.55 28.81 26.50
N ALA A 321 -12.48 28.05 27.06
CA ALA A 321 -13.87 27.99 26.64
C ALA A 321 -14.54 29.35 26.85
N ASP A 322 -14.95 29.97 25.75
CA ASP A 322 -16.10 30.86 25.72
C ASP A 322 -17.06 30.40 24.59
N ASP A 323 -18.31 30.22 25.00
CA ASP A 323 -19.54 30.11 24.22
C ASP A 323 -19.74 28.93 23.24
N VAL A 324 -20.20 27.79 23.78
CA VAL A 324 -21.16 26.92 23.06
C VAL A 324 -22.25 26.46 24.02
N GLU A 325 -23.13 27.38 24.40
CA GLU A 325 -24.52 27.02 24.67
C GLU A 325 -25.31 27.20 23.36
N GLN A 326 -26.23 26.27 23.11
CA GLN A 326 -27.12 26.14 21.94
C GLN A 326 -26.55 25.37 20.74
N ARG A 327 -26.79 24.05 20.74
CA ARG A 327 -27.71 23.39 19.79
C ARG A 327 -27.77 21.88 20.07
N ILE A 328 -28.61 21.53 21.04
CA ILE A 328 -29.24 20.22 21.10
C ILE A 328 -30.37 20.21 20.06
N ASP A 329 -30.66 19.03 19.51
CA ASP A 329 -31.77 18.65 18.62
C ASP A 329 -31.62 18.84 17.10
N LYS A 330 -31.18 17.76 16.42
CA LYS A 330 -32.10 16.78 15.81
C LYS A 330 -31.31 15.64 15.14
N LYS A 331 -31.38 14.44 15.72
CA LYS A 331 -31.04 13.18 15.01
C LYS A 331 -31.96 13.04 13.80
N ARG A 332 -31.45 13.29 12.60
CA ARG A 332 -32.12 12.92 11.35
C ARG A 332 -31.89 11.42 11.15
N LYS A 333 -32.88 10.60 11.51
CA LYS A 333 -32.92 9.17 11.14
C LYS A 333 -32.86 9.10 9.61
N GLN A 334 -31.94 8.30 9.07
CA GLN A 334 -31.99 7.90 7.66
C GLN A 334 -33.27 7.07 7.46
N PRO A 335 -34.10 7.38 6.46
CA PRO A 335 -35.28 6.56 6.16
C PRO A 335 -34.84 5.19 5.64
N SER A 336 -35.59 4.17 6.02
CA SER A 336 -35.33 2.78 5.63
C SER A 336 -36.16 2.42 4.40
N LEU A 337 -35.76 1.37 3.69
CA LEU A 337 -36.44 0.88 2.48
C LEU A 337 -37.91 0.46 2.71
N PHE A 338 -38.34 0.34 3.97
CA PHE A 338 -39.72 0.01 4.35
C PHE A 338 -40.67 1.22 4.38
N ASP A 339 -40.15 2.45 4.30
CA ASP A 339 -40.95 3.69 4.37
C ASP A 339 -41.63 4.06 3.03
N PHE A 340 -41.55 3.20 1.99
CA PHE A 340 -42.01 3.49 0.62
C PHE A 340 -43.16 2.62 0.09
N ASN A 341 -43.71 1.70 0.89
CA ASN A 341 -44.87 0.89 0.49
C ASN A 341 -46.13 1.27 1.29
N GLU A 342 -46.66 2.46 1.07
CA GLU A 342 -48.06 2.82 1.34
C GLU A 342 -48.36 4.18 0.68
N THR A 343 -48.75 4.13 -0.60
CA THR A 343 -49.69 5.08 -1.24
C THR A 343 -50.26 4.44 -2.51
#